data_AF-A0A0N0JSP3-F1
#
_entry.id   AF-A0A0N0JSP3-F1
#
_cell.length_a   1.000
_cell.length_b   1.000
_cell.length_c   1.000
_cell.angle_alpha   90.00
_cell.angle_beta   90.00
_cell.angle_gamma   90.00
#
_symmetry.space_group_name_H-M   'P 1'
#
loop_
_entity.id
_entity.type
_entity.pdbx_description
1 polymer ?
#
loop_
_entity_poly.entity_id
_entity_poly.type
_entity_poly.pdbx_seq_one_letter_code
_entity_poly.pdbx_strand_id
1 'polypeptide(L)'
;MADSVDQNWRPENTRSNYPVFSKVARIERNAIPLSHSAIREENRAKIRDDVIGVEMVGAPAWNMLLELFKQFAGGAKVSTKSLQVISRCPETTALRIIDRLEAGGFVARSQSESDRRVTFVNLTKTGVVKVGSVLEQLAV
;
A
#
# COMPACT_ATOMS: atom_id res chain seq x y z
N MET A 1 -19.71 -8.71 3.20
CA MET A 1 -21.16 -8.85 2.87
C MET A 1 -21.56 -10.25 2.41
N ALA A 2 -20.61 -11.17 2.18
CA ALA A 2 -20.94 -12.52 1.67
C ALA A 2 -21.76 -13.38 2.67
N ASP A 3 -21.52 -13.26 3.98
CA ASP A 3 -22.18 -14.12 4.99
C ASP A 3 -23.44 -13.50 5.64
N SER A 4 -23.80 -12.28 5.26
CA SER A 4 -24.85 -11.50 5.96
C SER A 4 -26.28 -11.88 5.56
N VAL A 5 -26.47 -12.61 4.45
CA VAL A 5 -27.80 -12.98 3.92
C VAL A 5 -28.39 -14.16 4.68
N ASP A 6 -27.57 -15.05 5.23
CA ASP A 6 -28.00 -16.25 5.97
C ASP A 6 -28.28 -15.98 7.46
N GLN A 7 -27.90 -14.80 7.99
CA GLN A 7 -27.93 -14.52 9.44
C GLN A 7 -29.16 -13.75 9.93
N ASN A 8 -30.14 -13.44 9.07
CA ASN A 8 -31.29 -12.57 9.42
C ASN A 8 -30.82 -11.28 10.15
N TRP A 9 -29.71 -10.69 9.70
CA TRP A 9 -29.09 -9.53 10.33
C TRP A 9 -30.02 -8.31 10.27
N ARG A 10 -30.66 -7.99 11.39
CA ARG A 10 -31.54 -6.81 11.56
C ARG A 10 -30.81 -5.73 12.36
N PRO A 11 -30.07 -4.82 11.69
CA PRO A 11 -29.32 -3.77 12.39
C PRO A 11 -30.23 -2.84 13.19
N GLU A 12 -31.53 -2.74 12.84
CA GLU A 12 -32.53 -1.97 13.59
C GLU A 12 -32.75 -2.47 15.04
N ASN A 13 -32.49 -3.74 15.33
CA ASN A 13 -32.74 -4.36 16.65
C ASN A 13 -31.47 -4.54 17.50
N THR A 14 -30.30 -4.23 16.97
CA THR A 14 -29.03 -4.35 17.69
C THR A 14 -28.90 -3.21 18.69
N ARG A 15 -29.15 -3.50 19.98
CA ARG A 15 -28.83 -2.55 21.06
C ARG A 15 -27.31 -2.47 21.22
N SER A 16 -26.78 -1.25 21.27
CA SER A 16 -25.36 -1.01 21.55
C SER A 16 -24.98 -1.63 22.88
N ASN A 17 -23.97 -2.49 22.89
CA ASN A 17 -23.37 -3.04 24.12
C ASN A 17 -22.30 -2.11 24.71
N TYR A 18 -22.10 -0.92 24.12
CA TYR A 18 -21.05 0.01 24.51
C TYR A 18 -21.61 1.16 25.36
N PRO A 19 -20.83 1.68 26.33
CA PRO A 19 -21.22 2.88 27.07
C PRO A 19 -21.49 4.05 26.12
N VAL A 20 -22.59 4.78 26.33
CA VAL A 20 -23.15 5.79 25.42
C VAL A 20 -22.14 6.90 25.03
N PHE A 21 -21.22 7.22 25.93
CA PHE A 21 -20.17 8.23 25.73
C PHE A 21 -18.83 7.67 25.26
N SER A 22 -18.74 6.36 25.01
CA SER A 22 -17.50 5.74 24.54
C SER A 22 -17.22 6.07 23.06
N LYS A 23 -15.93 6.07 22.70
CA LYS A 23 -15.50 6.21 21.30
C LYS A 23 -16.10 5.12 20.40
N VAL A 24 -16.32 3.93 20.95
CA VAL A 24 -16.90 2.79 20.23
C VAL A 24 -18.39 3.00 19.96
N ALA A 25 -19.18 3.45 20.94
CA ALA A 25 -20.58 3.81 20.72
C ALA A 25 -20.76 4.93 19.67
N ARG A 26 -19.78 5.84 19.54
CA ARG A 26 -19.75 6.83 18.44
C ARG A 26 -19.43 6.20 17.09
N ILE A 27 -18.50 5.25 17.03
CA ILE A 27 -18.14 4.53 15.79
C ILE A 27 -19.31 3.67 15.33
N GLU A 28 -19.95 2.93 16.24
CA GLU A 28 -21.10 2.06 15.95
C GLU A 28 -22.28 2.84 15.38
N ARG A 29 -22.59 4.03 15.95
CA ARG A 29 -23.61 4.94 15.38
C ARG A 29 -23.29 5.39 13.95
N ASN A 30 -22.01 5.39 13.57
CA ASN A 30 -21.55 5.76 12.23
C ASN A 30 -21.10 4.54 11.42
N ALA A 31 -21.45 3.31 11.82
CA ALA A 31 -20.92 2.10 11.20
C ALA A 31 -21.28 1.98 9.70
N ILE A 32 -22.52 2.34 9.33
CA ILE A 32 -22.98 2.32 7.94
C ILE A 32 -22.11 3.24 7.05
N PRO A 33 -21.97 4.55 7.30
CA PRO A 33 -21.11 5.39 6.47
C PRO A 33 -19.62 5.01 6.55
N LEU A 34 -19.14 4.47 7.68
CA LEU A 34 -17.78 3.96 7.80
C LEU A 34 -17.54 2.70 6.96
N SER A 35 -18.57 1.88 6.73
CA SER A 35 -18.47 0.69 5.87
C SER A 35 -18.08 1.04 4.43
N HIS A 36 -18.52 2.19 3.91
CA HIS A 36 -18.11 2.67 2.59
C HIS A 36 -16.60 2.98 2.54
N SER A 37 -16.02 3.50 3.63
CA SER A 37 -14.56 3.67 3.72
C SER A 37 -13.83 2.33 3.74
N ALA A 38 -14.37 1.33 4.44
CA ALA A 38 -13.79 -0.02 4.43
C ALA A 38 -13.81 -0.64 3.01
N ILE A 39 -14.93 -0.52 2.29
CA ILE A 39 -15.05 -0.98 0.90
C ILE A 39 -14.03 -0.28 0.00
N ARG A 40 -13.84 1.04 0.17
CA ARG A 40 -12.81 1.77 -0.58
C ARG A 40 -11.42 1.22 -0.30
N GLU A 41 -11.03 1.04 0.96
CA GLU A 41 -9.70 0.51 1.30
C GLU A 41 -9.48 -0.92 0.75
N GLU A 42 -10.52 -1.75 0.76
CA GLU A 42 -10.48 -3.08 0.13
C GLU A 42 -10.29 -2.98 -1.39
N ASN A 43 -11.06 -2.13 -2.07
CA ASN A 43 -10.92 -1.91 -3.51
C ASN A 43 -9.55 -1.37 -3.88
N ARG A 44 -8.98 -0.46 -3.06
CA ARG A 44 -7.62 0.03 -3.25
C ARG A 44 -6.58 -1.07 -3.13
N ALA A 45 -6.75 -2.01 -2.19
CA ALA A 45 -5.91 -3.20 -2.09
C ALA A 45 -6.01 -4.07 -3.34
N LYS A 46 -7.23 -4.40 -3.77
CA LYS A 46 -7.48 -5.20 -4.98
C LYS A 46 -6.84 -4.60 -6.22
N ILE A 47 -7.01 -3.31 -6.49
CA ILE A 47 -6.40 -2.63 -7.64
C ILE A 47 -4.87 -2.77 -7.63
N ARG A 48 -4.23 -2.60 -6.47
CA ARG A 48 -2.77 -2.78 -6.32
C ARG A 48 -2.36 -4.21 -6.65
N ASP A 49 -3.08 -5.18 -6.09
CA ASP A 49 -2.79 -6.60 -6.21
C ASP A 49 -3.02 -7.11 -7.65
N ASP A 50 -4.06 -6.63 -8.33
CA ASP A 50 -4.38 -7.01 -9.71
C ASP A 50 -3.32 -6.50 -10.71
N VAL A 51 -2.77 -5.31 -10.48
CA VAL A 51 -1.80 -4.71 -11.40
C VAL A 51 -0.37 -5.18 -11.15
N ILE A 52 0.03 -5.24 -9.86
CA ILE A 52 1.42 -5.52 -9.46
C ILE A 52 1.63 -7.00 -9.09
N GLY A 53 0.57 -7.70 -8.70
CA GLY A 53 0.57 -9.12 -8.33
C GLY A 53 0.58 -9.32 -6.80
N VAL A 54 -0.37 -10.13 -6.30
CA VAL A 54 -0.60 -10.43 -4.88
C VAL A 54 0.68 -10.78 -4.11
N GLU A 55 1.56 -11.58 -4.72
CA GLU A 55 2.82 -12.00 -4.10
C GLU A 55 3.80 -10.83 -3.93
N MET A 56 3.79 -9.83 -4.84
CA MET A 56 4.73 -8.72 -4.85
C MET A 56 4.33 -7.55 -3.92
N VAL A 57 3.10 -7.51 -3.39
CA VAL A 57 2.54 -6.32 -2.73
C VAL A 57 2.16 -6.54 -1.27
N GLY A 58 3.16 -6.47 -0.38
CA GLY A 58 2.90 -6.09 1.01
C GLY A 58 2.81 -4.57 1.15
N ALA A 59 2.18 -4.06 2.23
CA ALA A 59 2.18 -2.63 2.54
C ALA A 59 3.57 -1.97 2.49
N PRO A 60 4.66 -2.62 2.96
CA PRO A 60 6.01 -2.06 2.83
C PRO A 60 6.50 -1.90 1.38
N ALA A 61 6.24 -2.88 0.52
CA ALA A 61 6.64 -2.84 -0.89
C ALA A 61 5.91 -1.71 -1.63
N TRP A 62 4.61 -1.56 -1.37
CA TRP A 62 3.82 -0.47 -1.93
C TRP A 62 4.34 0.91 -1.49
N ASN A 63 4.70 1.08 -0.22
CA ASN A 63 5.27 2.34 0.27
C ASN A 63 6.58 2.71 -0.47
N MET A 64 7.45 1.73 -0.72
CA MET A 64 8.69 1.95 -1.48
C MET A 64 8.38 2.37 -2.92
N LEU A 65 7.46 1.68 -3.59
CA LEU A 65 7.07 1.99 -4.97
C LEU A 65 6.45 3.39 -5.09
N LEU A 66 5.63 3.79 -4.13
CA LEU A 66 5.07 5.15 -4.06
C LEU A 66 6.16 6.21 -3.89
N GLU A 67 7.16 5.97 -3.04
CA GLU A 67 8.29 6.91 -2.94
C GLU A 67 9.04 7.00 -4.26
N LEU A 68 9.40 5.86 -4.84
CA LEU A 68 10.16 5.83 -6.08
C LEU A 68 9.40 6.53 -7.22
N PHE A 69 8.07 6.44 -7.25
CA PHE A 69 7.25 7.14 -8.23
C PHE A 69 7.27 8.67 -8.03
N LYS A 70 7.16 9.15 -6.78
CA LYS A 70 7.30 10.60 -6.48
C LYS A 70 8.66 11.14 -6.91
N GLN A 71 9.71 10.36 -6.69
CA GLN A 71 11.09 10.74 -7.01
C GLN A 71 11.36 10.65 -8.51
N PHE A 72 10.78 9.65 -9.18
CA PHE A 72 10.73 9.58 -10.65
C PHE A 72 10.11 10.84 -11.26
N ALA A 73 8.97 11.31 -10.73
CA ALA A 73 8.33 12.54 -11.20
C ALA A 73 9.22 13.79 -11.02
N GLY A 74 10.10 13.79 -10.01
CA GLY A 74 11.09 14.85 -9.77
C GLY A 74 12.46 14.63 -10.43
N GLY A 75 12.66 13.54 -11.18
CA GLY A 75 13.97 13.21 -11.79
C GLY A 75 15.04 12.75 -10.81
N ALA A 76 14.68 12.35 -9.59
CA ALA A 76 15.59 11.95 -8.52
C ALA A 76 15.64 10.43 -8.31
N LYS A 77 16.73 9.96 -7.70
CA LYS A 77 16.92 8.57 -7.27
C LYS A 77 16.85 8.45 -5.75
N VAL A 78 16.48 7.28 -5.23
CA VAL A 78 16.36 7.04 -3.77
C VAL A 78 17.45 6.10 -3.31
N SER A 79 18.14 6.41 -2.22
CA SER A 79 19.14 5.49 -1.67
C SER A 79 18.46 4.25 -1.08
N THR A 80 19.17 3.12 -1.08
CA THR A 80 18.69 1.88 -0.42
C THR A 80 18.38 2.14 1.06
N LYS A 81 19.21 2.94 1.75
CA LYS A 81 19.00 3.28 3.17
C LYS A 81 17.73 4.09 3.40
N SER A 82 17.44 5.05 2.52
CA SER A 82 16.20 5.83 2.57
C SER A 82 14.98 4.94 2.32
N LEU A 83 15.05 4.03 1.35
CA LEU A 83 13.97 3.07 1.09
C LEU A 83 13.69 2.14 2.27
N GLN A 84 14.72 1.68 2.97
CA GLN A 84 14.55 0.87 4.18
C GLN A 84 13.71 1.61 5.23
N VAL A 85 13.96 2.89 5.46
CA VAL A 85 13.16 3.72 6.39
C VAL A 85 11.71 3.83 5.92
N ILE A 86 11.49 4.07 4.63
CA ILE A 86 10.16 4.24 4.02
C ILE A 86 9.33 2.96 4.07
N SER A 87 9.98 1.81 4.02
CA SER A 87 9.33 0.50 4.10
C SER A 87 8.54 0.30 5.41
N ARG A 88 8.96 0.95 6.51
CA ARG A 88 8.42 0.74 7.86
C ARG A 88 8.44 -0.73 8.31
N CYS A 89 9.44 -1.48 7.87
CA CYS A 89 9.68 -2.86 8.30
C CYS A 89 11.15 -3.06 8.73
N PRO A 90 11.51 -4.20 9.35
CA PRO A 90 12.90 -4.49 9.72
C PRO A 90 13.86 -4.39 8.53
N GLU A 91 15.10 -3.98 8.77
CA GLU A 91 16.07 -3.67 7.71
C GLU A 91 16.31 -4.84 6.75
N THR A 92 16.47 -6.05 7.27
CA THR A 92 16.66 -7.27 6.48
C THR A 92 15.42 -7.62 5.67
N THR A 93 14.22 -7.36 6.19
CA THR A 93 12.95 -7.51 5.46
C THR A 93 12.86 -6.52 4.31
N ALA A 94 13.24 -5.25 4.54
CA ALA A 94 13.24 -4.22 3.51
C ALA A 94 14.19 -4.58 2.35
N LEU A 95 15.39 -5.09 2.64
CA LEU A 95 16.33 -5.54 1.61
C LEU A 95 15.75 -6.69 0.78
N ARG A 96 15.15 -7.70 1.42
CA ARG A 96 14.47 -8.80 0.71
C ARG A 96 13.34 -8.30 -0.18
N ILE A 97 12.61 -7.26 0.22
CA ILE A 97 11.58 -6.64 -0.61
C ILE A 97 12.20 -5.96 -1.82
N ILE A 98 13.29 -5.20 -1.65
CA ILE A 98 14.01 -4.58 -2.76
C ILE A 98 14.50 -5.64 -3.75
N ASP A 99 15.08 -6.74 -3.25
CA ASP A 99 15.52 -7.87 -4.08
C ASP A 99 14.36 -8.46 -4.90
N ARG A 100 13.19 -8.66 -4.27
CA ARG A 100 11.98 -9.16 -4.96
C ARG A 100 11.44 -8.18 -6.00
N LEU A 101 11.43 -6.88 -5.69
CA LEU A 101 10.99 -5.85 -6.63
C LEU A 101 11.93 -5.76 -7.84
N GLU A 102 13.24 -5.95 -7.62
CA GLU A 102 14.23 -5.97 -8.70
C GLU A 102 14.10 -7.25 -9.54
N ALA A 103 13.95 -8.41 -8.91
CA ALA A 103 13.69 -9.68 -9.61
C ALA A 103 12.38 -9.64 -10.41
N GLY A 104 11.35 -8.95 -9.91
CA GLY A 104 10.10 -8.69 -10.61
C GLY A 104 10.19 -7.61 -11.69
N GLY A 105 11.36 -6.99 -11.88
CA GLY A 105 11.61 -5.98 -12.90
C GLY A 105 10.94 -4.63 -12.64
N PHE A 106 10.46 -4.34 -11.42
CA PHE A 106 9.86 -3.05 -11.07
C PHE A 106 10.89 -1.97 -10.77
N VAL A 107 12.02 -2.36 -10.19
CA VAL A 107 13.09 -1.44 -9.79
C VAL A 107 14.43 -1.90 -10.34
N ALA A 108 15.39 -0.97 -10.42
CA ALA A 108 16.78 -1.26 -10.71
C ALA A 108 17.69 -0.57 -9.69
N ARG A 109 18.83 -1.21 -9.38
CA ARG A 109 19.89 -0.62 -8.57
C ARG A 109 21.02 -0.05 -9.43
N SER A 110 21.57 1.08 -8.98
CA SER A 110 22.79 1.68 -9.54
C SER A 110 23.67 2.24 -8.43
N GLN A 111 24.99 2.09 -8.54
CA GLN A 111 25.92 2.74 -7.60
C GLN A 111 25.96 4.25 -7.85
N SER A 112 26.17 5.05 -6.80
CA SER A 112 26.46 6.47 -6.96
C SER A 112 27.81 6.66 -7.66
N GLU A 113 27.87 7.59 -8.59
CA GLU A 113 29.11 8.01 -9.25
C GLU A 113 30.05 8.73 -8.27
N SER A 114 29.50 9.42 -7.27
CA SER A 114 30.25 10.16 -6.26
C SER A 114 30.70 9.32 -5.06
N ASP A 115 29.98 8.25 -4.73
CA ASP A 115 30.29 7.35 -3.62
C ASP A 115 29.79 5.93 -3.87
N ARG A 116 30.71 5.00 -4.19
CA ARG A 116 30.38 3.60 -4.47
C ARG A 116 29.77 2.84 -3.27
N ARG A 117 29.85 3.38 -2.05
CA ARG A 117 29.16 2.82 -0.88
C ARG A 117 27.66 3.07 -0.92
N VAL A 118 27.22 4.07 -1.70
CA VAL A 118 25.80 4.42 -1.86
C VAL A 118 25.22 3.68 -3.06
N THR A 119 24.19 2.87 -2.78
CA THR A 119 23.37 2.24 -3.83
C THR A 119 22.04 2.97 -3.94
N PHE A 120 21.78 3.51 -5.13
CA PHE A 120 20.51 4.10 -5.51
C PHE A 120 19.57 3.08 -6.13
N VAL A 121 18.28 3.31 -5.95
CA VAL A 121 17.17 2.55 -6.51
C VAL A 121 16.26 3.51 -7.27
N ASN A 122 15.79 3.09 -8.44
CA ASN A 122 14.81 3.81 -9.25
C ASN A 122 13.78 2.83 -9.84
N LEU A 123 12.62 3.35 -10.27
CA LEU A 123 11.67 2.56 -11.06
C LEU A 123 12.27 2.25 -12.43
N THR A 124 12.06 1.02 -12.89
CA THR A 124 12.23 0.68 -14.32
C THR A 124 11.05 1.24 -15.12
N LYS A 125 11.10 1.11 -16.45
CA LYS A 125 9.95 1.42 -17.32
C LYS A 125 8.70 0.63 -16.90
N THR A 126 8.85 -0.66 -16.63
CA THR A 126 7.76 -1.52 -16.13
C THR A 126 7.23 -1.03 -14.79
N GLY A 127 8.13 -0.65 -13.88
CA GLY A 127 7.78 -0.04 -12.59
C GLY A 127 6.93 1.21 -12.72
N VAL A 128 7.36 2.15 -13.56
CA VAL A 128 6.64 3.40 -13.82
C VAL A 128 5.25 3.12 -14.37
N VAL A 129 5.13 2.28 -15.39
CA VAL A 129 3.84 1.96 -16.01
C VAL A 129 2.90 1.31 -15.00
N LYS A 130 3.36 0.29 -14.29
CA LYS A 130 2.51 -0.47 -13.34
C LYS A 130 2.07 0.38 -12.15
N VAL A 131 2.98 1.13 -11.54
CA VAL A 131 2.63 2.02 -10.42
C VAL A 131 1.73 3.17 -10.89
N GLY A 132 2.03 3.76 -12.05
CA GLY A 132 1.21 4.80 -12.67
C GLY A 132 -0.22 4.33 -12.93
N SER A 133 -0.41 3.16 -13.55
CA SER A 133 -1.74 2.61 -13.81
C SER A 133 -2.56 2.36 -12.55
N VAL A 134 -1.93 1.95 -11.45
CA VAL A 134 -2.62 1.86 -10.15
C VAL A 134 -3.05 3.24 -9.69
N LEU A 135 -2.13 4.22 -9.70
CA LEU A 135 -2.42 5.59 -9.22
C LEU A 135 -3.53 6.26 -10.04
N GLU A 136 -3.56 6.05 -11.35
CA GLU A 136 -4.64 6.53 -12.22
C GLU A 136 -5.99 5.92 -11.84
N GLN A 137 -6.05 4.60 -11.60
CA GLN A 137 -7.28 3.94 -11.16
C GLN A 137 -7.73 4.36 -9.77
N LEU A 138 -6.81 4.77 -8.90
CA LEU A 138 -7.09 5.27 -7.56
C LEU A 138 -7.58 6.72 -7.52
N ALA A 139 -7.35 7.49 -8.59
CA ALA A 139 -7.73 8.89 -8.70
C ALA A 139 -9.16 9.12 -9.23
N VAL A 140 -9.80 8.05 -9.73
CA VAL A 140 -11.20 8.01 -10.16
C VAL A 140 -12.11 7.71 -8.98
#